data_AF-Q1IHR2-F1
#
_entry.id   AF-Q1IHR2-F1
#
_cell.length_a   1.000
_cell.length_b   1.000
_cell.length_c   1.000
_cell.angle_alpha   90.00
_cell.angle_beta   90.00
_cell.angle_gamma   90.00
#
_symmetry.space_group_name_H-M   'P 1'
#
loop_
_entity.id
_entity.type
_entity.pdbx_description
1 polymer ?
#
loop_
_entity_poly.entity_id
_entity_poly.type
_entity_poly.pdbx_seq_one_letter_code
_entity_poly.pdbx_strand_id
1 'polypeptide(L)'
;MKLIESYRGVLVTNLLLMLAQAAFAGRLIDGDARSLFLHGLTAKLLVLLGVVQLTVAILLGKKGIAPRSFTFANAGFLVGEIFTFGAGELHILVLHVPLAIMLFGGVVRQMFWIRRIAERPAALEAAK
;
A
#
# COMPACT_ATOMS: atom_id res chain seq x y z
N MET A 1 -7.11 15.19 -12.07
CA MET A 1 -7.12 13.91 -12.82
C MET A 1 -5.77 13.21 -12.80
N LYS A 2 -4.69 13.74 -13.40
CA LYS A 2 -3.37 13.06 -13.44
C LYS A 2 -2.85 12.55 -12.09
N LEU A 3 -2.93 13.34 -11.02
CA LEU A 3 -2.43 12.94 -9.69
C LEU A 3 -3.21 11.78 -9.06
N ILE A 4 -4.51 11.68 -9.33
CA ILE A 4 -5.36 10.56 -8.88
C ILE A 4 -4.97 9.29 -9.63
N GLU A 5 -4.78 9.38 -10.95
CA GLU A 5 -4.32 8.24 -11.75
C GLU A 5 -2.91 7.78 -11.35
N SER A 6 -1.98 8.71 -11.08
CA SER A 6 -0.67 8.37 -10.53
C SER A 6 -0.79 7.63 -9.20
N TYR A 7 -1.64 8.11 -8.29
CA TYR A 7 -1.86 7.43 -7.01
C TYR A 7 -2.46 6.02 -7.20
N ARG A 8 -3.45 5.86 -8.08
CA ARG A 8 -4.02 4.55 -8.42
C ARG A 8 -2.97 3.61 -8.98
N GLY A 9 -2.10 4.09 -9.87
CA GLY A 9 -0.97 3.33 -10.38
C GLY A 9 -0.06 2.82 -9.27
N VAL A 10 0.29 3.68 -8.29
CA VAL A 10 1.06 3.27 -7.11
C VAL A 10 0.34 2.17 -6.31
N LEU A 11 -0.97 2.32 -6.07
CA LEU A 11 -1.73 1.29 -5.35
C LEU A 11 -1.78 -0.04 -6.10
N VAL A 12 -1.98 -0.03 -7.42
CA VAL A 12 -1.94 -1.26 -8.24
C VAL A 12 -0.58 -1.93 -8.12
N THR A 13 0.50 -1.17 -8.25
CA THR A 13 1.86 -1.71 -8.11
C THR A 13 2.09 -2.30 -6.71
N ASN A 14 1.61 -1.64 -5.66
CA ASN A 14 1.68 -2.20 -4.29
C ASN A 14 0.93 -3.53 -4.19
N LEU A 15 -0.31 -3.62 -4.68
CA LEU A 15 -1.09 -4.86 -4.65
C LEU A 15 -0.40 -5.99 -5.42
N LEU A 16 0.13 -5.70 -6.61
CA LEU A 16 0.85 -6.71 -7.41
C LEU A 16 2.11 -7.20 -6.70
N LEU A 17 2.88 -6.29 -6.08
CA LEU A 17 4.07 -6.68 -5.32
C LEU A 17 3.72 -7.45 -4.05
N MET A 18 2.64 -7.09 -3.35
CA MET A 18 2.16 -7.84 -2.18
C MET A 18 1.75 -9.27 -2.56
N LEU A 19 1.06 -9.45 -3.68
CA LEU A 19 0.70 -10.77 -4.20
C LEU A 19 1.93 -11.57 -4.61
N ALA A 20 2.91 -10.94 -5.28
CA ALA A 20 4.18 -11.57 -5.62
C ALA A 20 4.95 -11.99 -4.35
N GLN A 21 5.01 -11.11 -3.35
CA GLN A 21 5.67 -11.37 -2.07
C GLN A 21 5.04 -12.54 -1.32
N ALA A 22 3.70 -12.67 -1.35
CA ALA A 22 2.98 -13.80 -0.78
C ALA A 22 3.30 -15.11 -1.52
N ALA A 23 3.40 -15.07 -2.86
CA ALA A 23 3.81 -16.23 -3.64
C ALA A 23 5.26 -16.66 -3.33
N PHE A 24 6.18 -15.70 -3.17
CA PHE A 24 7.56 -15.98 -2.75
C PHE A 24 7.62 -16.53 -1.33
N ALA A 25 6.78 -16.04 -0.41
CA ALA A 25 6.67 -16.60 0.94
C ALA A 25 6.21 -18.06 0.91
N GLY A 26 5.22 -18.41 0.07
CA GLY A 26 4.80 -19.80 -0.12
C GLY A 26 5.93 -20.71 -0.60
N ARG A 27 6.66 -20.28 -1.65
CA ARG A 27 7.81 -21.03 -2.18
C ARG A 27 8.97 -21.14 -1.20
N LEU A 28 9.18 -20.12 -0.37
CA LEU A 28 10.17 -20.16 0.70
C LEU A 28 9.85 -21.28 1.69
N ILE A 29 8.58 -21.45 2.06
CA ILE A 29 8.13 -22.54 2.93
C ILE A 29 8.36 -23.91 2.26
N ASP A 30 8.21 -24.00 0.93
CA ASP A 30 8.53 -25.19 0.15
C ASP A 30 10.05 -25.44 -0.02
N GLY A 31 10.90 -24.58 0.53
CA GLY A 31 12.35 -24.74 0.55
C GLY A 31 13.12 -24.07 -0.61
N ASP A 32 12.47 -23.21 -1.40
CA ASP A 32 13.16 -22.47 -2.47
C ASP A 32 14.01 -21.32 -1.90
N ALA A 33 15.32 -21.54 -1.80
CA ALA A 33 16.27 -20.55 -1.31
C ALA A 33 16.28 -19.24 -2.13
N ARG A 34 15.96 -19.29 -3.44
CA ARG A 34 15.89 -18.07 -4.27
C ARG A 34 14.70 -17.21 -3.85
N SER A 35 13.62 -17.84 -3.41
CA SER A 35 12.42 -17.15 -2.96
C SER A 35 12.65 -16.35 -1.67
N LEU A 36 13.62 -16.70 -0.82
CA LEU A 36 14.03 -15.87 0.32
C LEU A 36 14.54 -14.49 -0.16
N PHE A 37 15.44 -14.50 -1.14
CA PHE A 37 15.99 -13.26 -1.69
C PHE A 37 14.90 -12.43 -2.37
N LEU A 38 14.04 -13.06 -3.17
CA LEU A 38 12.95 -12.36 -3.86
C LEU A 38 11.93 -11.77 -2.89
N HIS A 39 11.58 -12.51 -1.82
CA HIS A 39 10.71 -12.02 -0.75
C HIS A 39 11.31 -10.79 -0.04
N GLY A 40 12.61 -10.85 0.31
CA GLY A 40 13.31 -9.70 0.91
C GLY A 40 13.43 -8.49 -0.05
N LEU A 41 13.62 -8.73 -1.35
CA LEU A 41 13.65 -7.68 -2.36
C LEU A 41 12.28 -6.99 -2.50
N THR A 42 11.19 -7.77 -2.58
CA THR A 42 9.84 -7.19 -2.65
C THR A 42 9.51 -6.38 -1.41
N ALA A 43 9.98 -6.80 -0.23
CA ALA A 43 9.71 -6.08 1.02
C ALA A 43 10.34 -4.67 0.99
N LYS A 44 11.58 -4.56 0.49
CA LYS A 44 12.26 -3.27 0.30
C LYS A 44 11.54 -2.38 -0.71
N LEU A 45 11.08 -2.97 -1.83
CA LEU A 45 10.33 -2.24 -2.85
C LEU A 45 8.99 -1.73 -2.32
N LEU A 46 8.29 -2.50 -1.48
CA LEU A 46 7.04 -2.10 -0.85
C LEU A 46 7.24 -0.91 0.12
N VAL A 47 8.31 -0.90 0.90
CA VAL A 47 8.65 0.27 1.74
C VAL A 47 8.90 1.51 0.88
N LEU A 48 9.68 1.38 -0.20
CA LEU A 48 9.94 2.50 -1.12
C LEU A 48 8.65 3.01 -1.79
N LEU A 49 7.77 2.11 -2.24
CA LEU A 49 6.47 2.50 -2.78
C LEU A 49 5.56 3.10 -1.72
N GLY A 50 5.65 2.67 -0.46
CA GLY A 50 4.96 3.29 0.67
C GLY A 50 5.35 4.76 0.84
N VAL A 51 6.63 5.10 0.67
CA VAL A 51 7.11 6.49 0.65
C VAL A 51 6.48 7.26 -0.50
N VAL A 52 6.52 6.71 -1.72
CA VAL A 52 5.91 7.34 -2.91
C VAL A 52 4.41 7.54 -2.70
N GLN A 53 3.71 6.54 -2.19
CA GLN A 53 2.27 6.56 -1.90
C GLN A 53 1.94 7.68 -0.91
N LEU A 54 2.70 7.81 0.17
CA LEU A 54 2.56 8.89 1.13
C LEU A 54 2.85 10.27 0.52
N THR A 55 3.91 10.41 -0.28
CA THR A 55 4.23 11.67 -0.97
C THR A 55 3.07 12.12 -1.85
N VAL A 56 2.51 11.22 -2.65
CA VAL A 56 1.36 11.53 -3.51
C VAL A 56 0.11 11.86 -2.69
N ALA A 57 -0.13 11.16 -1.57
CA ALA A 57 -1.23 11.46 -0.66
C ALA A 57 -1.10 12.85 0.01
N ILE A 58 0.11 13.25 0.38
CA ILE A 58 0.39 14.62 0.87
C ILE A 58 0.08 15.65 -0.22
N LEU A 59 0.50 15.41 -1.46
CA LEU A 59 0.22 16.32 -2.58
C LEU A 59 -1.28 16.44 -2.86
N LEU A 60 -2.04 15.34 -2.79
CA LEU A 60 -3.50 15.36 -2.91
C LEU A 60 -4.15 16.20 -1.79
N GLY A 61 -3.65 16.06 -0.55
CA GLY A 61 -4.11 16.87 0.59
C GLY A 61 -3.78 18.35 0.44
N LYS A 62 -2.55 18.71 0.03
CA LYS A 62 -2.13 20.10 -0.19
C LYS A 62 -2.96 20.80 -1.28
N LYS A 63 -3.43 20.06 -2.28
CA LYS A 63 -4.29 20.57 -3.34
C LYS A 63 -5.78 20.62 -2.97
N GLY A 64 -6.15 20.27 -1.73
CA GLY A 64 -7.54 20.21 -1.28
C GLY A 64 -8.38 19.11 -1.94
N ILE A 65 -7.74 18.16 -2.64
CA ILE A 65 -8.43 17.08 -3.36
C ILE A 65 -8.87 16.00 -2.37
N ALA A 66 -7.99 15.62 -1.44
CA ALA A 66 -8.25 14.58 -0.45
C ALA A 66 -8.29 15.16 0.98
N PRO A 67 -9.13 14.60 1.88
CA PRO A 67 -9.17 15.03 3.28
C PRO A 67 -7.89 14.63 4.02
N ARG A 68 -7.56 15.32 5.12
CA ARG A 68 -6.36 15.03 5.94
C ARG A 68 -6.29 13.58 6.44
N SER A 69 -7.44 12.96 6.73
CA SER A 69 -7.54 11.55 7.13
C SER A 69 -6.96 10.59 6.08
N PHE A 70 -7.02 10.97 4.80
CA PHE A 70 -6.41 10.21 3.71
C PHE A 70 -4.88 10.21 3.83
N THR A 71 -4.28 11.37 4.09
CA THR A 71 -2.82 11.47 4.32
C THR A 71 -2.39 10.66 5.54
N PHE A 72 -3.12 10.75 6.66
CA PHE A 72 -2.82 9.96 7.86
C PHE A 72 -2.92 8.44 7.62
N ALA A 73 -3.91 7.99 6.84
CA ALA A 73 -4.03 6.57 6.49
C ALA A 73 -2.82 6.08 5.68
N ASN A 74 -2.26 6.91 4.80
CA ASN A 74 -1.05 6.58 4.04
C ASN A 74 0.21 6.63 4.90
N ALA A 75 0.27 7.53 5.89
CA ALA A 75 1.36 7.54 6.85
C ALA A 75 1.34 6.28 7.72
N GLY A 76 0.15 5.89 8.22
CA GLY A 76 -0.04 4.65 8.95
C GLY A 76 0.32 3.41 8.12
N PHE A 77 -0.01 3.41 6.82
CA PHE A 77 0.42 2.35 5.90
C PHE A 77 1.94 2.22 5.84
N LEU A 78 2.67 3.31 5.58
CA LEU A 78 4.15 3.28 5.53
C LEU A 78 4.76 2.81 6.85
N VAL A 79 4.25 3.32 7.98
CA VAL A 79 4.71 2.90 9.31
C VAL A 79 4.47 1.40 9.51
N GLY A 80 3.26 0.92 9.19
CA GLY A 80 2.94 -0.50 9.26
C GLY A 80 3.85 -1.35 8.37
N GLU A 81 4.22 -0.86 7.20
CA GLU A 81 5.08 -1.61 6.28
C GLU A 81 6.53 -1.70 6.78
N ILE A 82 7.04 -0.64 7.43
CA ILE A 82 8.33 -0.68 8.14
C ILE A 82 8.30 -1.70 9.29
N PHE A 83 7.20 -1.74 10.06
CA PHE A 83 7.05 -2.73 11.13
C PHE A 83 6.94 -4.16 10.58
N THR A 84 6.21 -4.37 9.49
CA THR A 84 6.08 -5.69 8.84
C THR A 84 7.43 -6.15 8.30
N PHE A 85 8.18 -5.26 7.66
CA PHE A 85 9.54 -5.52 7.20
C PHE A 85 10.45 -5.95 8.37
N GLY A 86 10.49 -5.16 9.44
CA GLY A 86 11.30 -5.48 10.62
C GLY A 86 10.88 -6.79 11.30
N ALA A 87 9.58 -7.06 11.42
CA ALA A 87 9.08 -8.32 11.96
C ALA A 87 9.47 -9.52 11.09
N GLY A 88 9.56 -9.34 9.76
CA GLY A 88 10.04 -10.36 8.82
C GLY A 88 11.51 -10.70 9.03
N GLU A 89 12.37 -9.67 9.09
CA GLU A 89 13.82 -9.84 9.36
C GLU A 89 14.09 -10.50 10.73
N LEU A 90 13.26 -10.18 11.73
CA LEU A 90 13.33 -10.76 13.08
C LEU A 90 12.62 -12.12 13.20
N HIS A 91 12.03 -12.63 12.12
CA HIS A 91 11.30 -13.91 12.09
C HIS A 91 10.12 -13.98 13.07
N ILE A 92 9.52 -12.84 13.43
CA ILE A 92 8.36 -12.75 14.33
C ILE A 92 7.07 -12.96 13.51
N LEU A 93 6.83 -14.20 13.09
CA LEU A 93 5.76 -14.55 12.15
C LEU A 93 4.35 -14.19 12.64
N VAL A 94 4.13 -14.31 13.96
CA VAL A 94 2.84 -13.97 14.60
C VAL A 94 2.47 -12.49 14.43
N LEU A 95 3.45 -11.61 14.22
CA LEU A 95 3.23 -10.20 13.93
C LEU A 95 3.30 -9.94 12.42
N HIS A 96 4.32 -10.48 11.76
CA HIS A 96 4.60 -10.24 10.34
C HIS A 96 3.42 -10.64 9.45
N VAL A 97 2.88 -11.87 9.60
CA VAL A 97 1.84 -12.39 8.70
C VAL A 97 0.51 -11.64 8.86
N PRO A 98 -0.05 -11.46 10.08
CA PRO A 98 -1.29 -10.70 10.23
C PRO A 98 -1.16 -9.25 9.79
N LEU A 99 -0.02 -8.60 10.07
CA LEU A 99 0.20 -7.21 9.68
C LEU A 99 0.28 -7.05 8.16
N ALA A 100 0.97 -7.95 7.46
CA ALA A 100 1.00 -7.97 6.00
C ALA A 100 -0.41 -8.10 5.39
N ILE A 101 -1.25 -8.98 5.94
CA ILE A 101 -2.65 -9.15 5.48
C ILE A 101 -3.47 -7.88 5.74
N MET A 102 -3.34 -7.27 6.92
CA MET A 102 -4.03 -6.01 7.26
C MET A 102 -3.61 -4.88 6.31
N LEU A 103 -2.33 -4.78 5.97
CA LEU A 103 -1.81 -3.77 5.06
C LEU A 103 -2.30 -3.99 3.63
N PHE A 104 -2.34 -5.24 3.16
CA PHE A 104 -2.97 -5.59 1.88
C PHE A 104 -4.44 -5.13 1.83
N GLY A 105 -5.23 -5.48 2.84
CA GLY A 105 -6.62 -5.02 2.97
C GLY A 105 -6.72 -3.48 3.04
N GLY A 106 -5.76 -2.82 3.67
CA GLY A 106 -5.62 -1.37 3.72
C GLY A 106 -5.43 -0.73 2.34
N VAL A 107 -4.55 -1.28 1.52
CA VAL A 107 -4.31 -0.81 0.13
C VAL A 107 -5.56 -1.03 -0.73
N VAL A 108 -6.21 -2.19 -0.62
CA VAL A 108 -7.50 -2.46 -1.29
C VAL A 108 -8.54 -1.42 -0.89
N ARG A 109 -8.69 -1.14 0.40
CA ARG A 109 -9.60 -0.10 0.89
C ARG A 109 -9.25 1.29 0.34
N GLN A 110 -7.97 1.65 0.28
CA GLN A 110 -7.52 2.93 -0.28
C GLN A 110 -7.86 3.07 -1.77
N MET A 111 -7.82 1.97 -2.53
CA MET A 111 -8.22 1.95 -3.94
C MET A 111 -9.69 2.38 -4.12
N PHE A 112 -10.60 1.88 -3.28
CA PHE A 112 -12.00 2.32 -3.30
C PHE A 112 -12.17 3.75 -2.78
N TRP A 113 -11.39 4.14 -1.77
CA TRP A 113 -11.49 5.47 -1.19
C TRP A 113 -11.09 6.57 -2.19
N ILE A 114 -9.97 6.41 -2.89
CA ILE A 114 -9.53 7.43 -3.86
C ILE A 114 -10.52 7.58 -5.02
N ARG A 115 -11.19 6.48 -5.42
CA ARG A 115 -12.25 6.52 -6.42
C ARG A 115 -13.44 7.38 -5.96
N ARG A 116 -13.91 7.17 -4.73
CA ARG A 116 -15.00 8.00 -4.15
C ARG A 116 -14.61 9.48 -4.07
N ILE A 117 -13.35 9.78 -3.76
CA ILE A 117 -12.83 11.16 -3.76
C ILE A 117 -12.92 11.77 -5.17
N ALA A 118 -12.58 11.00 -6.20
CA ALA A 118 -12.63 11.46 -7.59
C ALA A 118 -14.05 11.73 -8.10
N GLU A 119 -15.04 10.94 -7.65
CA GLU A 119 -16.44 11.01 -8.08
C GLU A 119 -17.23 12.12 -7.36
N ARG A 120 -16.74 12.62 -6.22
CA ARG A 120 -17.43 13.61 -5.37
C ARG A 120 -17.82 14.92 -6.09
N PRO A 121 -17.00 15.56 -6.94
CA PRO A 121 -17.40 16.77 -7.65
C PRO A 121 -18.60 16.56 -8.58
N ALA A 122 -18.61 15.45 -9.34
CA ALA A 122 -19.71 15.13 -10.25
C ALA A 122 -21.03 14.86 -9.51
N ALA A 123 -20.96 14.17 -8.36
CA ALA A 123 -22.14 13.93 -7.52
C ALA A 123 -22.76 15.23 -6.97
N LEU A 124 -21.94 16.24 -6.66
CA LEU A 124 -22.43 17.54 -6.18
C LEU A 124 -23.05 18.39 -7.30
N GLU A 125 -22.61 18.23 -8.55
CA GLU A 125 -23.21 18.90 -9.71
C GLU A 125 -24.55 18.28 -10.08
N ALA A 126 -24.68 16.94 -10.05
CA ALA A 126 -25.93 16.24 -10.36
C ALA A 126 -27.05 16.44 -9.31
N ALA A 127 -26.71 16.91 -8.11
CA ALA A 127 -27.65 17.16 -7.01
C ALA A 127 -28.16 18.61 -6.97
N LYS A 128 -27.69 19.48 -7.85
CA LYS A 128 -28.17 20.86 -8.03
C LYS A 128 -29.21 20.91 -9.14
#